data_AF-A0A7X8G812-F1
#
_entry.id   AF-A0A7X8G812-F1
#
_cell.length_a   1.000
_cell.length_b   1.000
_cell.length_c   1.000
_cell.angle_alpha   90.00
_cell.angle_beta   90.00
_cell.angle_gamma   90.00
#
_symmetry.space_group_name_H-M   'P 1'
#
loop_
_entity.id
_entity.type
_entity.pdbx_description
1 polymer ?
#
loop_
_entity_poly.entity_id
_entity_poly.type
_entity_poly.pdbx_seq_one_letter_code
_entity_poly.pdbx_strand_id
1 'polypeptide(L)'
;MKSKRLRDSFKYAAQGLKAAFIGEKNFRIHCLAMVLVVLCGLLLRLPVVKWVVLFCVIGFVFVCELINTAGETLVDMITKEYSDEAKKVKDLLAGAVLISAAVAVAVGVLIFAEPVIEFILKVVK
;
A
#
# COMPACT_ATOMS: atom_id res chain seq x y z
N MET A 1 -13.02 12.52 -17.80
CA MET A 1 -14.49 12.64 -17.94
C MET A 1 -15.00 13.63 -16.89
N LYS A 2 -15.68 14.74 -17.27
CA LYS A 2 -16.20 15.71 -16.29
C LYS A 2 -17.35 15.06 -15.49
N SER A 3 -17.07 14.67 -14.24
CA SER A 3 -18.08 14.21 -13.28
C SER A 3 -19.02 15.38 -12.96
N LYS A 4 -20.32 15.23 -13.25
CA LYS A 4 -21.35 16.24 -12.90
C LYS A 4 -21.96 16.01 -11.52
N ARG A 5 -21.69 14.86 -10.87
CA ARG A 5 -22.29 14.46 -9.59
C ARG A 5 -21.28 13.70 -8.71
N LEU A 6 -21.24 13.99 -7.41
CA LEU A 6 -20.32 13.36 -6.45
C LEU A 6 -20.35 11.83 -6.51
N ARG A 7 -21.52 11.23 -6.67
CA ARG A 7 -21.71 9.77 -6.81
C ARG A 7 -20.90 9.19 -7.97
N ASP A 8 -20.79 9.91 -9.08
CA ASP A 8 -20.05 9.46 -10.25
C ASP A 8 -18.54 9.49 -9.98
N SER A 9 -18.05 10.50 -9.25
CA SER A 9 -16.63 10.57 -8.83
C SER A 9 -16.23 9.37 -7.95
N PHE A 10 -17.05 9.00 -6.96
CA PHE A 10 -16.80 7.81 -6.14
C PHE A 10 -16.85 6.52 -6.96
N LYS A 11 -17.77 6.43 -7.93
CA LYS A 11 -17.85 5.28 -8.83
C LYS A 11 -16.57 5.14 -9.66
N TYR A 12 -16.04 6.24 -10.21
CA TYR A 12 -14.80 6.20 -10.99
C TYR A 12 -13.58 5.86 -10.12
N ALA A 13 -13.49 6.41 -8.91
CA ALA A 13 -12.42 6.07 -7.97
C ALA A 13 -12.46 4.56 -7.60
N ALA A 14 -13.64 4.01 -7.33
CA ALA A 14 -13.82 2.59 -7.04
C ALA A 14 -13.44 1.70 -8.23
N GLN A 15 -13.74 2.12 -9.46
CA GLN A 15 -13.29 1.42 -10.66
C GLN A 15 -11.77 1.43 -10.80
N GLY A 16 -11.11 2.55 -10.50
CA GLY A 16 -9.65 2.65 -10.48
C GLY A 16 -9.00 1.70 -9.47
N LEU A 17 -9.53 1.67 -8.24
CA LEU A 17 -9.07 0.72 -7.20
C LEU A 17 -9.29 -0.74 -7.63
N LYS A 18 -10.44 -1.05 -8.25
CA LYS A 18 -10.72 -2.39 -8.77
C LYS A 18 -9.73 -2.78 -9.88
N ALA A 19 -9.40 -1.85 -10.77
CA ALA A 19 -8.43 -2.08 -11.82
C ALA A 19 -7.04 -2.38 -11.24
N ALA A 20 -6.57 -1.58 -10.28
CA ALA A 20 -5.31 -1.82 -9.59
C ALA A 20 -5.28 -3.18 -8.89
N PHE A 21 -6.37 -3.55 -8.20
CA PHE A 21 -6.45 -4.85 -7.51
C PHE A 21 -6.41 -6.06 -8.46
N ILE A 22 -7.02 -5.97 -9.65
CA ILE A 22 -7.05 -7.07 -10.61
C ILE A 22 -5.74 -7.13 -11.42
N GLY A 23 -5.25 -5.99 -11.87
CA GLY A 23 -4.05 -5.88 -12.72
C GLY A 23 -2.76 -6.15 -11.95
N GLU A 24 -2.63 -5.58 -10.76
CA GLU A 24 -1.34 -5.56 -10.07
C GLU A 24 -1.19 -6.67 -9.04
N LYS A 25 -0.12 -7.46 -9.17
CA LYS A 25 0.25 -8.47 -8.19
C LYS A 25 0.69 -7.83 -6.87
N ASN A 26 1.51 -6.78 -6.94
CA ASN A 26 2.03 -6.11 -5.75
C ASN A 26 0.92 -5.47 -4.93
N PHE A 27 -0.06 -4.84 -5.59
CA PHE A 27 -1.24 -4.29 -4.92
C PHE A 27 -2.00 -5.36 -4.10
N ARG A 28 -2.19 -6.57 -4.65
CA ARG A 28 -2.81 -7.70 -3.92
C ARG A 28 -1.98 -8.17 -2.73
N ILE A 29 -0.65 -8.20 -2.88
CA ILE A 29 0.26 -8.53 -1.77
C ILE A 29 0.13 -7.50 -0.65
N HIS A 30 0.09 -6.20 -0.98
CA HIS A 30 -0.11 -5.14 0.00
C HIS A 30 -1.48 -5.23 0.67
N CYS A 31 -2.55 -5.60 -0.05
CA CYS A 31 -3.86 -5.90 0.55
C CYS A 31 -3.79 -7.05 1.56
N LEU A 32 -3.12 -8.16 1.20
CA LEU A 32 -2.98 -9.29 2.12
C LEU A 32 -2.16 -8.90 3.35
N ALA A 33 -1.04 -8.19 3.17
CA ALA A 33 -0.20 -7.70 4.26
C ALA A 33 -0.99 -6.78 5.21
N MET A 34 -1.79 -5.87 4.68
CA MET A 34 -2.69 -5.03 5.47
C MET A 34 -3.64 -5.87 6.33
N VAL A 35 -4.31 -6.87 5.74
CA VAL A 35 -5.23 -7.74 6.50
C VAL A 35 -4.50 -8.45 7.64
N LEU A 36 -3.31 -9.00 7.38
CA LEU A 36 -2.51 -9.66 8.41
C LEU A 36 -2.10 -8.68 9.54
N VAL A 37 -1.63 -7.49 9.19
CA VAL A 37 -1.27 -6.44 10.15
C VAL A 37 -2.47 -6.03 11.01
N VAL A 38 -3.65 -5.87 10.39
CA VAL A 38 -4.89 -5.53 11.12
C VAL A 38 -5.27 -6.67 12.08
N LEU A 39 -5.22 -7.93 11.64
CA LEU A 39 -5.53 -9.07 12.51
C LEU A 39 -4.56 -9.14 13.70
N CYS A 40 -3.25 -8.98 13.46
CA CYS A 40 -2.24 -8.92 14.53
C CYS A 40 -2.52 -7.76 15.50
N GLY A 41 -2.87 -6.58 14.99
CA GLY A 41 -3.17 -5.40 15.81
C GLY A 41 -4.40 -5.60 16.71
N LEU A 42 -5.41 -6.30 16.21
CA LEU A 42 -6.61 -6.65 16.98
C LEU A 42 -6.31 -7.70 18.05
N LEU A 43 -5.57 -8.76 17.70
CA LEU A 43 -5.19 -9.83 18.63
C LEU A 43 -4.35 -9.30 19.80
N LEU A 44 -3.42 -8.38 19.52
CA LEU A 44 -2.54 -7.76 20.52
C LEU A 44 -3.15 -6.54 21.21
N ARG A 45 -4.41 -6.20 20.91
CA ARG A 45 -5.18 -5.10 21.52
C ARG A 45 -4.40 -3.78 21.52
N LEU A 46 -3.87 -3.40 20.36
CA LEU A 46 -3.09 -2.17 20.23
C LEU A 46 -3.91 -0.93 20.61
N PRO A 47 -3.31 0.05 21.31
CA PRO A 47 -3.94 1.34 21.59
C PRO A 47 -4.24 2.11 20.29
N VAL A 48 -5.26 2.97 20.35
CA VAL A 48 -5.75 3.75 19.21
C VAL A 48 -4.63 4.54 18.50
N VAL A 49 -3.67 5.08 19.26
CA VAL A 49 -2.54 5.84 18.69
C VAL A 49 -1.70 4.98 17.75
N LYS A 50 -1.42 3.71 18.10
CA LYS A 50 -0.67 2.79 17.23
C LYS A 50 -1.47 2.47 15.95
N TRP A 51 -2.79 2.38 16.03
CA TRP A 51 -3.67 2.19 14.87
C TRP A 51 -3.62 3.35 13.88
N VAL A 52 -3.65 4.59 14.38
CA VAL A 52 -3.55 5.79 13.52
C VAL A 52 -2.27 5.74 12.70
N VAL A 53 -1.14 5.43 13.35
CA VAL A 53 0.16 5.32 12.66
C VAL A 53 0.16 4.18 11.64
N LEU A 54 -0.38 3.00 11.98
CA LEU A 54 -0.50 1.88 11.06
C LEU A 54 -1.33 2.23 9.81
N PHE A 55 -2.49 2.86 9.98
CA PHE A 55 -3.31 3.25 8.84
C PHE A 55 -2.66 4.33 7.97
N CYS A 56 -1.91 5.25 8.57
CA CYS A 56 -1.14 6.23 7.82
C CYS A 56 -0.08 5.57 6.92
N VAL A 57 0.73 4.65 7.46
CA VAL A 57 1.79 4.00 6.67
C VAL A 57 1.24 3.02 5.65
N ILE A 58 0.18 2.27 5.99
CA ILE A 58 -0.51 1.38 5.04
C ILE A 58 -1.13 2.20 3.91
N GLY A 59 -1.83 3.29 4.25
CA GLY A 59 -2.41 4.20 3.27
C GLY A 59 -1.36 4.80 2.35
N PHE A 60 -0.21 5.19 2.90
CA PHE A 60 0.90 5.73 2.11
C PHE A 60 1.43 4.71 1.08
N VAL A 61 1.60 3.44 1.46
CA VAL A 61 1.99 2.38 0.52
C VAL A 61 0.98 2.23 -0.61
N PHE A 62 -0.33 2.21 -0.30
CA PHE A 62 -1.37 2.13 -1.35
C PHE A 62 -1.38 3.34 -2.29
N VAL A 63 -1.15 4.55 -1.75
CA VAL A 63 -1.04 5.75 -2.58
C VAL A 63 0.16 5.64 -3.52
N CYS A 64 1.33 5.27 -3.02
CA CYS A 64 2.52 5.05 -3.85
C CYS A 64 2.25 4.00 -4.93
N GLU A 65 1.55 2.92 -4.60
CA GLU A 65 1.29 1.83 -5.53
C GLU A 65 0.29 2.20 -6.64
N LEU A 66 -0.71 3.01 -6.30
CA LEU A 66 -1.61 3.59 -7.30
C LEU A 66 -0.89 4.59 -8.22
N ILE A 67 0.04 5.39 -7.68
CA ILE A 67 0.88 6.30 -8.47
C ILE A 67 1.80 5.50 -9.40
N ASN A 68 2.38 4.40 -8.92
CA ASN A 68 3.19 3.50 -9.75
C ASN A 68 2.38 2.95 -10.92
N THR A 69 1.23 2.35 -10.64
CA THR A 69 0.33 1.79 -11.67
C THR A 69 -0.11 2.85 -12.69
N ALA A 70 -0.47 4.05 -12.22
CA ALA A 70 -0.86 5.15 -13.09
C ALA A 70 0.31 5.63 -13.95
N GLY A 71 1.51 5.73 -13.38
CA GLY A 71 2.71 6.12 -14.10
C GLY A 71 3.15 5.08 -15.14
N GLU A 72 3.11 3.79 -14.82
CA GLU A 72 3.32 2.70 -15.79
C GLU A 72 2.32 2.80 -16.95
N THR A 73 1.04 2.97 -16.64
CA THR A 73 -0.02 3.14 -17.65
C THR A 73 0.23 4.35 -18.56
N LEU A 74 0.69 5.47 -18.00
CA LEU A 74 1.01 6.68 -18.76
C LEU A 74 2.23 6.47 -19.66
N VAL A 75 3.28 5.83 -19.16
CA VAL A 75 4.48 5.52 -19.95
C VAL A 75 4.12 4.59 -21.11
N ASP A 76 3.33 3.54 -20.87
CA ASP A 76 2.87 2.59 -21.90
C ASP A 76 1.92 3.21 -22.92
N MET A 77 1.23 4.29 -22.55
CA MET A 77 0.41 5.07 -23.47
C MET A 77 1.26 5.93 -24.41
N ILE A 78 2.39 6.46 -23.91
CA ILE A 78 3.24 7.40 -24.66
C ILE A 78 4.23 6.67 -25.57
N THR A 79 4.86 5.58 -25.09
CA THR A 79 5.82 4.80 -25.88
C THR A 79 5.43 3.34 -25.95
N LYS A 80 5.46 2.79 -27.16
CA LYS A 80 5.27 1.34 -27.40
C LYS A 80 6.58 0.61 -27.68
N GLU A 81 7.64 1.36 -27.97
CA GLU A 81 8.99 0.84 -28.17
C GLU A 81 9.82 1.08 -26.91
N TYR A 82 10.87 0.27 -26.76
CA TYR A 82 11.79 0.40 -25.63
C TYR A 82 12.51 1.76 -25.68
N SER A 83 12.50 2.47 -24.55
CA SER A 83 13.23 3.72 -24.34
C SER A 83 13.90 3.67 -22.96
N ASP A 84 15.16 4.11 -22.89
CA ASP A 84 15.90 4.14 -21.63
C ASP A 84 15.30 5.15 -20.64
N GLU A 85 14.72 6.25 -21.14
CA GLU A 85 13.99 7.23 -20.33
C GLU A 85 12.70 6.62 -19.76
N ALA A 86 11.94 5.89 -20.59
CA ALA A 86 10.73 5.21 -20.15
C ALA A 86 11.02 4.16 -19.06
N LYS A 87 12.11 3.39 -19.25
CA LYS A 87 12.60 2.47 -18.23
C LYS A 87 12.97 3.20 -16.94
N LYS A 88 13.74 4.29 -17.03
CA LYS A 88 14.13 5.08 -15.86
C LYS A 88 12.94 5.61 -15.07
N VAL A 89 11.89 6.07 -15.74
CA VAL A 89 10.66 6.54 -15.07
C VAL A 89 9.98 5.41 -14.32
N LYS A 90 9.81 4.23 -14.96
CA LYS A 90 9.22 3.06 -14.30
C LYS A 90 10.05 2.59 -13.11
N ASP A 91 11.37 2.55 -13.24
CA ASP A 91 12.28 2.17 -12.15
C ASP A 91 12.17 3.12 -10.95
N LEU A 92 12.02 4.43 -11.18
CA LEU A 92 11.83 5.42 -10.11
C LEU A 92 10.49 5.25 -9.40
N LEU A 93 9.41 4.97 -10.14
CA LEU A 93 8.09 4.73 -9.57
C LEU A 93 8.08 3.47 -8.70
N ALA A 94 8.65 2.36 -9.21
CA ALA A 94 8.82 1.13 -8.44
C ALA A 94 9.72 1.36 -7.20
N GLY A 95 10.76 2.19 -7.32
CA GLY A 95 11.61 2.60 -6.19
C GLY A 95 10.84 3.35 -5.10
N ALA A 96 9.89 4.21 -5.47
CA ALA A 96 9.05 4.91 -4.50
C ALA A 96 8.16 3.94 -3.70
N VAL A 97 7.58 2.95 -4.37
CA VAL A 97 6.82 1.87 -3.72
C VAL A 97 7.71 1.09 -2.76
N LEU A 98 8.92 0.69 -3.20
CA LEU A 98 9.87 -0.03 -2.36
C LEU A 98 10.21 0.75 -1.07
N ILE A 99 10.48 2.05 -1.18
CA ILE A 99 10.78 2.90 -0.01
C ILE A 99 9.58 2.97 0.92
N SER A 100 8.38 3.23 0.40
CA SER A 100 7.17 3.29 1.22
C SER A 100 6.89 1.98 1.96
N ALA A 101 7.10 0.83 1.29
CA ALA A 101 6.95 -0.49 1.88
C ALA A 101 8.00 -0.74 2.98
N ALA A 102 9.26 -0.37 2.75
CA ALA A 102 10.33 -0.49 3.74
C ALA A 102 10.03 0.33 5.01
N VAL A 103 9.54 1.56 4.84
CA VAL A 103 9.10 2.40 5.97
C VAL A 103 7.93 1.76 6.72
N ALA A 104 6.93 1.25 6.01
CA ALA A 104 5.79 0.59 6.63
C ALA A 104 6.22 -0.65 7.44
N VAL A 105 7.17 -1.44 6.93
CA VAL A 105 7.77 -2.58 7.66
C VAL A 105 8.50 -2.11 8.91
N ALA A 106 9.36 -1.10 8.80
CA ALA A 106 10.11 -0.57 9.95
C ALA A 106 9.16 -0.07 11.06
N VAL A 107 8.14 0.70 10.69
CA VAL A 107 7.11 1.19 11.63
C VAL A 107 6.31 0.03 12.22
N GLY A 108 5.95 -0.97 11.41
CA GLY A 108 5.29 -2.18 11.89
C GLY A 108 6.13 -2.90 12.96
N VAL A 109 7.41 -3.13 12.70
CA VAL A 109 8.33 -3.74 13.68
C VAL A 109 8.36 -2.94 14.99
N LEU A 110 8.49 -1.62 14.93
CA LEU A 110 8.51 -0.78 16.13
C LEU A 110 7.19 -0.84 16.93
N ILE A 111 6.06 -0.90 16.24
CA ILE A 111 4.73 -0.94 16.87
C ILE A 111 4.46 -2.30 17.52
N PHE A 112 4.86 -3.38 16.85
CA PHE A 112 4.56 -4.76 17.25
C PHE A 112 5.62 -5.40 18.15
N ALA A 113 6.86 -4.89 18.20
CA ALA A 113 7.96 -5.53 18.95
C ALA A 113 7.60 -5.80 20.41
N GLU A 114 7.24 -4.77 21.17
CA GLU A 114 6.91 -4.89 22.59
C GLU A 114 5.66 -5.77 22.84
N PRO A 115 4.49 -5.53 22.20
CA PRO A 115 3.30 -6.38 22.40
C PRO A 115 3.52 -7.86 22.05
N VAL A 116 4.32 -8.15 21.01
CA VAL A 116 4.64 -9.53 20.62
C VAL A 116 5.53 -10.21 21.67
N ILE A 117 6.54 -9.51 22.19
CA ILE A 117 7.42 -10.04 23.25
C ILE A 117 6.61 -10.34 24.50
N GLU A 118 5.76 -9.41 24.93
CA GLU A 118 4.87 -9.62 26.10
C GLU A 118 3.95 -10.81 25.91
N PHE A 119 3.36 -10.95 24.72
CA PHE A 119 2.50 -12.09 24.39
C PHE A 119 3.25 -13.42 24.48
N ILE A 120 4.45 -13.50 23.90
CA ILE A 120 5.28 -14.72 23.93
C ILE A 120 5.66 -15.08 25.37
N LEU A 121 6.11 -14.11 26.17
CA LEU A 121 6.48 -14.34 27.57
C LEU A 121 5.31 -14.86 28.41
N LYS A 122 4.08 -14.43 28.11
CA LYS A 122 2.87 -14.89 28.78
C LYS A 122 2.46 -16.31 28.39
N VAL A 123 2.76 -16.74 27.16
CA VAL A 123 2.41 -18.09 26.66
C VAL A 123 3.44 -19.14 27.10
N VAL A 124 4.70 -18.75 27.27
CA VAL A 124 5.79 -19.65 27.67
C VAL A 124 5.85 -19.88 29.19
N LYS A 125 5.29 -18.97 29.98
CA LYS A 125 5.07 -19.15 31.43
C LYS A 125 3.76 -19.88 31.70
#